data_AF-A0A832FJA3-F1
#
_entry.id   AF-A0A832FJA3-F1
#
_cell.length_a   1.000
_cell.length_b   1.000
_cell.length_c   1.000
_cell.angle_alpha   90.00
_cell.angle_beta   90.00
_cell.angle_gamma   90.00
#
_symmetry.space_group_name_H-M   'P 1'
#
loop_
_entity.id
_entity.type
_entity.pdbx_description
1 polymer ?
#
loop_
_entity_poly.entity_id
_entity_poly.type
_entity_poly.pdbx_seq_one_letter_code
_entity_poly.pdbx_strand_id
1 'polypeptide(L)'
;MNSELKILAMFSAWLVFLLITFFLTTFIPQRCLAQKIMATQKIKEVEIDIEPGLCPNPLNVESQGTLPVAILGTLDLNIANINPQTIKLEGVRAVQYRREDVSTTVFDRQDICDCTIEGKDGMIDLVLEFNISDVVSTIGQVDNDDVAVLTITGSLFDGTPIEGEDCVVIQKP
;
A
#
# COMPACT_ATOMS: atom_id res chain seq x y z
N MET A 1 -21.75 73.30 40.21
CA MET A 1 -20.34 72.95 39.99
C MET A 1 -20.32 71.49 39.52
N ASN A 2 -20.82 71.27 38.29
CA ASN A 2 -21.50 70.03 37.89
C ASN A 2 -21.08 69.54 36.49
N SER A 3 -19.80 69.65 36.12
CA SER A 3 -19.32 69.21 34.80
C SER A 3 -17.99 68.45 34.82
N GLU A 4 -17.14 68.69 35.83
CA GLU A 4 -15.80 68.08 35.90
C GLU A 4 -15.79 66.65 36.46
N LEU A 5 -16.69 66.31 37.40
CA LEU A 5 -16.69 64.98 38.04
C LEU A 5 -17.28 63.85 37.18
N LYS A 6 -18.02 64.18 36.11
CA LYS A 6 -18.62 63.17 35.23
C LYS A 6 -17.63 62.60 34.22
N ILE A 7 -16.62 63.39 33.85
CA ILE A 7 -15.64 63.00 32.83
C ILE A 7 -14.66 61.97 33.43
N LEU A 8 -14.24 62.14 34.69
CA LEU A 8 -13.30 61.23 35.35
C LEU A 8 -13.87 59.82 35.61
N ALA A 9 -15.18 59.69 35.78
CA ALA A 9 -15.85 58.39 35.95
C ALA A 9 -16.09 57.64 34.62
N MET A 10 -16.05 58.34 33.48
CA MET A 10 -16.21 57.72 32.16
C MET A 10 -14.90 57.11 31.63
N PHE A 11 -13.74 57.67 31.98
CA PHE A 11 -12.45 57.13 31.51
C PHE A 11 -12.02 55.83 32.20
N SER A 12 -12.42 55.58 33.44
CA SER A 12 -12.09 54.34 34.16
C SER A 12 -12.95 53.14 33.73
N ALA A 13 -14.21 53.38 33.35
CA ALA A 13 -15.10 52.32 32.87
C ALA A 13 -14.67 51.80 31.48
N TRP A 14 -14.20 52.68 30.60
CA TRP A 14 -13.73 52.29 29.26
C TRP A 14 -12.38 51.55 29.29
N LEU A 15 -11.47 51.87 30.21
CA LEU A 15 -10.19 51.17 30.36
C LEU A 15 -10.38 49.73 30.89
N VAL A 16 -11.33 49.54 31.80
CA VAL A 16 -11.70 48.21 32.32
C VAL A 16 -12.42 47.39 31.25
N PHE A 17 -13.27 47.99 30.41
CA PHE A 17 -13.93 47.30 29.30
C PHE A 17 -12.94 46.85 28.21
N LEU A 18 -11.94 47.68 27.87
CA LEU A 18 -10.89 47.35 26.91
C LEU A 18 -10.01 46.18 27.36
N LEU A 19 -9.71 46.08 28.66
CA LEU A 19 -8.94 44.97 29.24
C LEU A 19 -9.76 43.66 29.33
N ILE A 20 -11.07 43.73 29.58
CA ILE A 20 -11.96 42.55 29.64
C ILE A 20 -12.23 41.97 28.24
N THR A 21 -12.34 42.80 27.20
CA THR A 21 -12.50 42.32 25.81
C THR A 21 -11.21 41.76 25.20
N PHE A 22 -10.04 42.16 25.70
CA PHE A 22 -8.74 41.59 25.28
C PHE A 22 -8.54 40.16 25.82
N PHE A 23 -9.11 39.87 27.01
CA PHE A 23 -9.06 38.53 27.62
C PHE A 23 -10.10 37.55 27.08
N LEU A 24 -11.19 38.00 26.46
CA LEU A 24 -12.25 37.13 25.92
C LEU A 24 -12.08 36.79 24.42
N THR A 25 -11.11 37.40 23.72
CA THR A 25 -10.84 37.10 22.30
C THR A 25 -9.55 36.30 22.07
N THR A 26 -8.73 36.08 23.11
CA THR A 26 -7.44 35.37 22.99
C THR A 26 -7.44 33.96 23.58
N PHE A 27 -8.56 33.47 24.11
CA PHE A 27 -8.77 32.06 24.43
C PHE A 27 -9.74 31.41 23.44
N ILE A 28 -9.48 31.62 22.14
CA ILE A 28 -9.79 30.57 21.19
C ILE A 28 -8.79 29.46 21.55
N PRO A 29 -9.19 28.30 22.11
CA PRO A 29 -8.31 27.15 22.06
C PRO A 29 -8.04 27.00 20.57
N GLN A 30 -6.80 27.33 20.17
CA GLN A 30 -6.35 27.07 18.84
C GLN A 30 -6.77 25.66 18.59
N ARG A 31 -7.69 25.55 17.63
CA ARG A 31 -8.04 24.36 16.89
C ARG A 31 -6.85 23.42 17.07
N CYS A 32 -7.06 22.28 17.73
CA CYS A 32 -6.22 21.14 17.39
C CYS A 32 -6.43 20.97 15.89
N LEU A 33 -5.62 21.69 15.12
CA LEU A 33 -5.22 21.39 13.78
C LEU A 33 -4.56 20.03 13.96
N ALA A 34 -5.38 18.99 14.04
CA ALA A 34 -5.04 17.73 13.39
C ALA A 34 -4.98 18.09 11.90
N GLN A 35 -3.92 18.80 11.54
CA GLN A 35 -3.46 18.84 10.18
C GLN A 35 -3.08 17.39 9.94
N LYS A 36 -4.02 16.66 9.35
CA LYS A 36 -3.75 15.33 8.82
C LYS A 36 -2.65 15.56 7.80
N ILE A 37 -1.41 15.35 8.23
CA ILE A 37 -0.26 15.34 7.35
C ILE A 37 -0.60 14.21 6.38
N MET A 38 -1.00 14.57 5.16
CA MET A 38 -1.03 13.62 4.05
C MET A 38 0.42 13.35 3.72
N ALA A 39 1.11 12.59 4.59
CA ALA A 39 2.45 12.11 4.30
C ALA A 39 2.30 11.25 3.06
N THR A 40 2.85 11.70 1.94
CA THR A 40 3.00 10.88 0.74
C THR A 40 3.94 9.75 1.13
N GLN A 41 3.37 8.62 1.54
CA GLN A 41 4.14 7.49 1.99
C GLN A 41 4.83 6.89 0.76
N LYS A 42 6.16 6.81 0.79
CA LYS A 42 6.94 6.23 -0.29
C LYS A 42 6.52 4.77 -0.46
N ILE A 43 6.07 4.39 -1.66
CA ILE A 43 5.80 3.00 -2.01
C ILE A 43 7.15 2.27 -2.10
N LYS A 44 7.22 1.09 -1.47
CA LYS A 44 8.37 0.20 -1.57
C LYS A 44 8.06 -0.83 -2.65
N GLU A 45 8.73 -0.71 -3.78
CA GLU A 45 8.69 -1.71 -4.84
C GLU A 45 9.26 -3.03 -4.34
N VAL A 46 8.60 -4.12 -4.71
CA VAL A 46 8.98 -5.49 -4.40
C VAL A 46 9.00 -6.31 -5.68
N GLU A 47 9.93 -7.23 -5.77
CA GLU A 47 9.96 -8.19 -6.86
C GLU A 47 9.02 -9.35 -6.53
N ILE A 48 8.26 -9.78 -7.53
CA ILE A 48 7.40 -10.93 -7.42
C ILE A 48 7.66 -11.89 -8.57
N ASP A 49 7.30 -13.14 -8.31
CA ASP A 49 7.32 -14.23 -9.28
C ASP A 49 5.98 -14.98 -9.18
N ILE A 50 5.18 -14.92 -10.23
CA ILE A 50 3.91 -15.65 -10.34
C ILE A 50 4.22 -17.05 -10.83
N GLU A 51 3.61 -18.08 -10.22
CA GLU A 51 3.88 -19.48 -10.58
C GLU A 51 5.39 -19.86 -10.55
N PRO A 52 6.07 -19.74 -9.39
CA PRO A 52 7.50 -20.02 -9.30
C PRO A 52 7.96 -21.33 -9.93
N GLY A 53 9.03 -21.26 -10.74
CA GLY A 53 9.60 -22.38 -11.47
C GLY A 53 9.06 -22.56 -12.90
N LEU A 54 8.16 -21.68 -13.35
CA LEU A 54 7.72 -21.59 -14.73
C LEU A 54 8.03 -20.19 -15.29
N CYS A 55 8.27 -20.10 -16.60
CA CYS A 55 8.44 -18.85 -17.33
C CYS A 55 8.27 -19.12 -18.83
N PRO A 56 7.27 -18.55 -19.52
CA PRO A 56 6.26 -17.63 -18.99
C PRO A 56 5.27 -18.34 -18.06
N ASN A 57 4.59 -17.56 -17.20
CA ASN A 57 3.69 -18.06 -16.16
C ASN A 57 2.32 -18.38 -16.75
N PRO A 58 1.90 -19.65 -16.87
CA PRO A 58 0.62 -19.98 -17.46
C PRO A 58 -0.54 -19.69 -16.49
N LEU A 59 -1.59 -19.02 -16.97
CA LEU A 59 -2.84 -18.85 -16.23
C LEU A 59 -4.00 -19.49 -16.98
N ASN A 60 -4.41 -20.69 -16.53
CA ASN A 60 -5.62 -21.32 -17.04
C ASN A 60 -6.87 -20.68 -16.42
N VAL A 61 -7.62 -19.95 -17.23
CA VAL A 61 -8.79 -19.17 -16.78
C VAL A 61 -9.99 -20.02 -16.35
N GLU A 62 -9.99 -21.31 -16.69
CA GLU A 62 -11.03 -22.27 -16.27
C GLU A 62 -10.65 -23.05 -14.99
N SER A 63 -9.40 -22.92 -14.54
CA SER A 63 -8.90 -23.63 -13.36
C SER A 63 -9.64 -23.22 -12.09
N GLN A 64 -9.95 -24.22 -11.25
CA GLN A 64 -10.56 -24.04 -9.93
C GLN A 64 -9.51 -24.10 -8.79
N GLY A 65 -8.23 -24.12 -9.15
CA GLY A 65 -7.11 -24.20 -8.22
C GLY A 65 -6.72 -22.85 -7.60
N THR A 66 -5.53 -22.82 -7.03
CA THR A 66 -4.87 -21.60 -6.57
C THR A 66 -3.71 -21.24 -7.49
N LEU A 67 -3.46 -19.94 -7.60
CA LEU A 67 -2.29 -19.34 -8.24
C LEU A 67 -1.27 -19.01 -7.14
N PRO A 68 -0.15 -19.73 -7.03
CA PRO A 68 0.96 -19.33 -6.19
C PRO A 68 1.64 -18.08 -6.74
N VAL A 69 1.99 -17.15 -5.85
CA VAL A 69 2.77 -15.95 -6.14
C VAL A 69 3.78 -15.75 -5.02
N ALA A 70 5.05 -15.61 -5.34
CA ALA A 70 6.11 -15.33 -4.39
C ALA A 70 6.44 -13.83 -4.41
N ILE A 71 6.47 -13.19 -3.23
CA ILE A 71 7.20 -11.92 -3.06
C ILE A 71 8.61 -12.28 -2.62
N LEU A 72 9.59 -11.91 -3.44
CA LEU A 72 10.96 -12.39 -3.29
C LEU A 72 11.68 -11.72 -2.13
N GLY A 73 12.33 -12.54 -1.31
CA GLY A 73 13.25 -12.03 -0.30
C GLY A 73 14.51 -11.49 -0.96
N THR A 74 14.96 -10.30 -0.56
CA THR A 74 16.23 -9.75 -1.05
C THR A 74 17.05 -9.19 0.10
N LEU A 75 18.32 -8.84 -0.16
CA LEU A 75 19.16 -8.18 0.86
C LEU A 75 18.53 -6.88 1.37
N ASP A 76 17.71 -6.23 0.54
CA ASP A 76 17.02 -4.96 0.83
C ASP A 76 15.54 -5.13 1.20
N LEU A 77 15.04 -6.37 1.25
CA LEU A 77 13.67 -6.70 1.64
C LEU A 77 13.63 -7.93 2.55
N ASN A 78 13.50 -7.66 3.85
CA ASN A 78 13.18 -8.70 4.82
C ASN A 78 11.67 -8.98 4.81
N ILE A 79 11.27 -10.13 4.26
CA ILE A 79 9.88 -10.59 4.17
C ILE A 79 9.16 -10.68 5.53
N ALA A 80 9.87 -10.74 6.65
CA ALA A 80 9.26 -10.73 7.99
C ALA A 80 8.57 -9.38 8.31
N ASN A 81 8.94 -8.31 7.59
CA ASN A 81 8.36 -6.98 7.76
C ASN A 81 7.06 -6.80 6.96
N ILE A 82 6.75 -7.70 6.01
CA ILE A 82 5.52 -7.64 5.21
C ILE A 82 4.35 -8.14 6.05
N ASN A 83 3.23 -7.40 6.03
CA ASN A 83 1.99 -7.87 6.64
C ASN A 83 1.18 -8.70 5.62
N PRO A 84 1.22 -10.05 5.68
CA PRO A 84 0.58 -10.90 4.68
C PRO A 84 -0.94 -10.73 4.61
N GLN A 85 -1.58 -10.24 5.68
CA GLN A 85 -3.03 -10.04 5.71
C GLN A 85 -3.50 -8.86 4.86
N THR A 86 -2.58 -7.98 4.47
CA THR A 86 -2.87 -6.82 3.61
C THR A 86 -2.65 -7.10 2.13
N ILE A 87 -2.01 -8.23 1.81
CA ILE A 87 -1.56 -8.53 0.46
C ILE A 87 -2.74 -8.88 -0.44
N LYS A 88 -2.72 -8.30 -1.64
CA LYS A 88 -3.73 -8.50 -2.66
C LYS A 88 -3.08 -8.59 -4.04
N LEU A 89 -3.53 -9.53 -4.86
CA LEU A 89 -3.20 -9.61 -6.29
C LEU A 89 -4.43 -9.13 -7.07
N GLU A 90 -4.31 -8.07 -7.86
CA GLU A 90 -5.46 -7.44 -8.55
C GLU A 90 -6.65 -7.14 -7.60
N GLY A 91 -6.35 -6.80 -6.35
CA GLY A 91 -7.35 -6.54 -5.31
C GLY A 91 -7.91 -7.80 -4.61
N VAL A 92 -7.62 -9.01 -5.09
CA VAL A 92 -8.01 -10.30 -4.49
C VAL A 92 -7.08 -10.64 -3.33
N ARG A 93 -7.63 -11.01 -2.17
CA ARG A 93 -6.81 -11.41 -1.01
C ARG A 93 -6.29 -12.84 -1.16
N ALA A 94 -5.08 -13.09 -0.66
CA ALA A 94 -4.54 -14.44 -0.57
C ALA A 94 -5.39 -15.32 0.37
N VAL A 95 -5.60 -16.58 0.00
CA VAL A 95 -6.33 -17.58 0.82
C VAL A 95 -5.42 -18.26 1.83
N GLN A 96 -4.15 -18.41 1.51
CA GLN A 96 -3.11 -18.93 2.40
C GLN A 96 -1.77 -18.27 2.06
N TYR A 97 -0.82 -18.36 3.00
CA TYR A 97 0.55 -17.95 2.78
C TYR A 97 1.51 -18.82 3.57
N ARG A 98 2.75 -18.94 3.09
CA ARG A 98 3.87 -19.60 3.76
C ARG A 98 5.14 -18.81 3.49
N ARG A 99 6.20 -19.16 4.22
CA ARG A 99 7.54 -18.60 4.00
C ARG A 99 8.45 -19.74 3.57
N GLU A 100 8.98 -19.63 2.37
CA GLU A 100 9.77 -20.67 1.74
C GLU A 100 10.64 -20.01 0.67
N ASP A 101 11.87 -20.48 0.53
CA ASP A 101 12.76 -20.12 -0.57
C ASP A 101 12.35 -20.95 -1.79
N VAL A 102 11.76 -20.29 -2.80
CA VAL A 102 11.15 -20.94 -3.97
C VAL A 102 11.62 -20.38 -5.31
N SER A 103 12.09 -19.14 -5.36
CA SER A 103 12.50 -18.47 -6.60
C SER A 103 13.68 -17.54 -6.39
N THR A 104 14.11 -16.86 -7.44
CA THR A 104 15.21 -15.90 -7.42
C THR A 104 14.92 -14.67 -8.24
N THR A 105 15.51 -13.55 -7.87
CA THR A 105 15.45 -12.29 -8.60
C THR A 105 15.98 -12.43 -10.03
N VAL A 106 15.27 -11.84 -11.00
CA VAL A 106 15.79 -11.65 -12.36
C VAL A 106 16.79 -10.48 -12.35
N PHE A 107 18.08 -10.80 -12.29
CA PHE A 107 19.15 -9.82 -12.44
C PHE A 107 19.19 -9.35 -13.92
N ASP A 108 19.07 -8.05 -14.15
CA ASP A 108 19.02 -7.40 -15.48
C ASP A 108 17.67 -7.47 -16.23
N ARG A 109 16.56 -7.33 -15.49
CA ARG A 109 15.21 -7.17 -16.06
C ARG A 109 15.17 -6.06 -17.14
N GLN A 110 14.79 -6.41 -18.37
CA GLN A 110 14.62 -5.50 -19.51
C GLN A 110 13.15 -5.27 -19.85
N ASP A 111 12.30 -6.26 -19.58
CA ASP A 111 10.86 -6.22 -19.79
C ASP A 111 10.09 -6.52 -18.49
N ILE A 112 8.90 -5.96 -18.34
CA ILE A 112 8.03 -6.23 -17.18
C ILE A 112 7.62 -7.71 -17.09
N CYS A 113 7.68 -8.46 -18.18
CA CYS A 113 7.38 -9.88 -18.21
C CYS A 113 8.61 -10.80 -18.17
N ASP A 114 9.82 -10.25 -17.98
CA ASP A 114 11.00 -11.08 -17.75
C ASP A 114 10.84 -11.84 -16.43
N CYS A 115 10.78 -13.18 -16.54
CA CYS A 115 10.64 -14.11 -15.43
C CYS A 115 11.82 -15.10 -15.40
N THR A 116 11.84 -15.99 -14.40
CA THR A 116 12.89 -16.99 -14.22
C THR A 116 12.31 -18.39 -14.09
N ILE A 117 13.10 -19.40 -14.45
CA ILE A 117 12.83 -20.81 -14.08
C ILE A 117 13.76 -21.29 -12.94
N GLU A 118 14.69 -20.44 -12.53
CA GLU A 118 15.61 -20.74 -11.43
C GLU A 118 14.84 -20.73 -10.11
N GLY A 119 15.13 -21.71 -9.26
CA GLY A 119 14.49 -21.84 -7.97
C GLY A 119 15.28 -21.13 -6.88
N LYS A 120 15.63 -21.90 -5.85
CA LYS A 120 16.13 -21.38 -4.58
C LYS A 120 17.44 -20.62 -4.67
N ASP A 121 17.52 -19.45 -4.02
CA ASP A 121 18.74 -18.63 -3.97
C ASP A 121 19.28 -18.37 -2.56
N GLY A 122 18.64 -18.97 -1.54
CA GLY A 122 19.01 -18.80 -0.14
C GLY A 122 18.32 -17.63 0.55
N MET A 123 17.47 -16.89 -0.15
CA MET A 123 16.59 -15.87 0.40
C MET A 123 15.18 -16.45 0.61
N ILE A 124 14.57 -16.19 1.76
CA ILE A 124 13.23 -16.71 2.03
C ILE A 124 12.21 -15.78 1.38
N ASP A 125 11.28 -16.36 0.63
CA ASP A 125 10.19 -15.64 -0.02
C ASP A 125 8.91 -15.71 0.80
N LEU A 126 8.00 -14.76 0.56
CA LEU A 126 6.62 -14.85 1.03
C LEU A 126 5.77 -15.44 -0.10
N VAL A 127 5.43 -16.72 0.01
CA VAL A 127 4.59 -17.40 -0.97
C VAL A 127 3.13 -17.27 -0.56
N LEU A 128 2.34 -16.70 -1.44
CA LEU A 128 0.91 -16.46 -1.28
C LEU A 128 0.15 -17.27 -2.31
N GLU A 129 -1.07 -17.65 -1.98
CA GLU A 129 -1.91 -18.46 -2.85
C GLU A 129 -3.23 -17.72 -3.04
N PHE A 130 -3.60 -17.50 -4.29
CA PHE A 130 -4.81 -16.77 -4.68
C PHE A 130 -5.78 -17.70 -5.38
N ASN A 131 -7.08 -17.56 -5.17
CA ASN A 131 -8.04 -18.36 -5.93
C ASN A 131 -8.05 -17.88 -7.39
N ILE A 132 -7.82 -18.80 -8.34
CA ILE A 132 -7.71 -18.43 -9.77
C ILE A 132 -9.00 -17.79 -10.26
N SER A 133 -10.17 -18.33 -9.90
CA SER A 133 -11.45 -17.79 -10.37
C SER A 133 -11.71 -16.37 -9.88
N ASP A 134 -11.26 -16.04 -8.67
CA ASP A 134 -11.34 -14.68 -8.14
C ASP A 134 -10.41 -13.74 -8.92
N VAL A 135 -9.16 -14.14 -9.18
CA VAL A 135 -8.19 -13.33 -9.96
C VAL A 135 -8.69 -13.12 -11.40
N VAL A 136 -9.16 -14.17 -12.05
CA VAL A 136 -9.69 -14.11 -13.43
C VAL A 136 -10.90 -13.17 -13.51
N SER A 137 -11.72 -13.08 -12.45
CA SER A 137 -12.84 -12.14 -12.42
C SER A 137 -12.42 -10.66 -12.43
N THR A 138 -11.17 -10.35 -12.09
CA THR A 138 -10.63 -8.98 -12.02
C THR A 138 -9.98 -8.51 -13.32
N ILE A 139 -9.35 -9.41 -14.08
CA ILE A 139 -8.63 -9.09 -15.33
C ILE A 139 -9.57 -8.85 -16.53
N GLY A 140 -10.82 -9.29 -16.44
CA GLY A 140 -11.84 -9.05 -17.47
C GLY A 140 -11.84 -10.10 -18.59
N GLN A 141 -12.20 -9.67 -19.81
CA GLN A 141 -12.24 -10.57 -20.97
C GLN A 141 -10.84 -10.72 -21.55
N VAL A 142 -10.40 -11.97 -21.71
CA VAL A 142 -9.12 -12.35 -22.27
C VAL A 142 -9.29 -13.50 -23.27
N ASP A 143 -8.37 -13.56 -24.24
CA ASP A 143 -8.25 -14.61 -25.25
C ASP A 143 -7.02 -15.49 -25.00
N ASN A 144 -6.95 -16.64 -25.67
CA ASN A 144 -5.81 -17.54 -25.53
C ASN A 144 -4.52 -16.85 -26.01
N ASP A 145 -3.42 -17.07 -25.29
CA ASP A 145 -2.10 -16.48 -25.50
C ASP A 145 -1.99 -14.97 -25.23
N ASP A 146 -3.03 -14.33 -24.70
CA ASP A 146 -2.92 -12.97 -24.19
C ASP A 146 -1.89 -12.90 -23.04
N VAL A 147 -1.15 -11.78 -22.97
CA VAL A 147 -0.25 -11.48 -21.87
C VAL A 147 -0.92 -10.47 -20.96
N ALA A 148 -1.09 -10.81 -19.69
CA ALA A 148 -1.64 -9.92 -18.67
C ALA A 148 -0.59 -9.62 -17.60
N VAL A 149 -0.38 -8.34 -17.31
CA VAL A 149 0.41 -7.90 -16.15
C VAL A 149 -0.50 -7.93 -14.93
N LEU A 150 -0.07 -8.62 -13.87
CA LEU A 150 -0.78 -8.67 -12.60
C LEU A 150 0.02 -7.90 -11.54
N THR A 151 -0.68 -7.07 -10.78
CA THR A 151 -0.12 -6.20 -9.74
C THR A 151 -0.44 -6.76 -8.37
N ILE A 152 0.60 -6.97 -7.56
CA ILE A 152 0.46 -7.18 -6.13
C ILE A 152 0.52 -5.86 -5.40
N THR A 153 -0.33 -5.70 -4.39
CA THR A 153 -0.30 -4.56 -3.46
C THR A 153 -0.40 -5.05 -2.02
N GLY A 154 0.08 -4.23 -1.10
CA GLY A 154 -0.10 -4.49 0.32
C GLY A 154 0.63 -3.48 1.19
N SER A 155 1.02 -3.89 2.39
CA SER A 155 1.78 -3.03 3.30
C SER A 155 2.73 -3.81 4.18
N LEU A 156 3.83 -3.16 4.56
CA LEU A 156 4.66 -3.56 5.68
C LEU A 156 3.92 -3.33 7.00
N PHE A 157 4.40 -3.94 8.08
CA PHE A 157 3.83 -3.74 9.43
C PHE A 157 3.95 -2.29 9.93
N ASP A 158 4.90 -1.51 9.43
CA ASP A 158 5.03 -0.08 9.73
C ASP A 158 4.05 0.80 8.92
N GLY A 159 3.23 0.17 8.07
CA GLY A 159 2.24 0.81 7.22
C GLY A 159 2.77 1.21 5.84
N THR A 160 4.06 1.02 5.53
CA THR A 160 4.63 1.37 4.21
C THR A 160 3.96 0.54 3.12
N PRO A 161 3.32 1.17 2.10
CA PRO A 161 2.71 0.44 1.02
C PRO A 161 3.77 -0.25 0.17
N ILE A 162 3.45 -1.45 -0.31
CA ILE A 162 4.28 -2.19 -1.26
C ILE A 162 3.50 -2.45 -2.55
N GLU A 163 4.24 -2.53 -3.64
CA GLU A 163 3.72 -2.80 -4.99
C GLU A 163 4.74 -3.62 -5.77
N GLY A 164 4.27 -4.55 -6.58
CA GLY A 164 5.12 -5.37 -7.46
C GLY A 164 4.28 -5.94 -8.59
N GLU A 165 4.93 -6.24 -9.71
CA GLU A 165 4.26 -6.66 -10.95
C GLU A 165 4.98 -7.86 -11.56
N ASP A 166 4.21 -8.75 -12.17
CA ASP A 166 4.71 -9.83 -13.01
C ASP A 166 3.62 -10.25 -14.01
N CYS A 167 4.00 -11.01 -15.03
CA CYS A 167 3.11 -11.34 -16.13
C CYS A 167 2.61 -12.78 -16.08
N VAL A 168 1.43 -13.00 -16.65
CA VAL A 168 0.89 -14.31 -16.98
C VAL A 168 0.53 -14.41 -18.45
N VAL A 169 0.61 -15.62 -19.00
CA VAL A 169 0.11 -15.96 -20.33
C VAL A 169 -1.19 -16.74 -20.18
N ILE A 170 -2.25 -16.21 -20.77
CA ILE A 170 -3.60 -16.75 -20.68
C ILE A 170 -3.71 -18.07 -21.44
N GLN A 171 -4.20 -19.10 -20.76
CA GLN A 171 -4.59 -20.36 -21.36
C GLN A 171 -6.11 -20.49 -21.30
N LYS A 172 -6.72 -20.53 -22.48
CA LYS A 172 -8.16 -20.70 -22.67
C LYS A 172 -8.38 -21.91 -23.58
N PRO A 173 -8.57 -23.10 -22.98
CA PRO A 173 -8.65 -24.37 -23.72
C PRO A 173 -9.88 -24.47 -24.64
#